data_AF-A0A0Q7PGN4-F1
#
_entry.id   AF-A0A0Q7PGN4-F1
#
_cell.length_a   1.000
_cell.length_b   1.000
_cell.length_c   1.000
_cell.angle_alpha   90.00
_cell.angle_beta   90.00
_cell.angle_gamma   90.00
#
_symmetry.space_group_name_H-M   'P 1'
#
loop_
_entity.id
_entity.type
_entity.pdbx_description
1 polymer ?
#
loop_
_entity_poly.entity_id
_entity_poly.type
_entity_poly.pdbx_seq_one_letter_code
_entity_poly.pdbx_strand_id
1 'polypeptide(L)'
;MYQFNEQFAAASRQFADTAAQINRIALENAQAVFGLQLGAIQERAEATFAFFGEAAQARDPEAFKTLLPKGVQIARENVERAVAVGQDVYGRTLKANEAIGQIAKSQLETVAAKTQASVEEAADKVVKAAKAK
;
A
#
# COMPACT_ATOMS: atom_id res chain seq x y z
N MET A 1 35.85 16.79 15.55
CA MET A 1 34.43 16.88 15.93
C MET A 1 33.49 17.21 14.77
N TYR A 2 33.91 17.95 13.73
CA TYR A 2 33.03 18.31 12.60
C TYR A 2 32.50 17.12 11.78
N GLN A 3 33.35 16.14 11.41
CA GLN A 3 32.96 14.99 10.59
C GLN A 3 31.92 14.07 11.23
N PHE A 4 32.00 13.84 12.55
CA PHE A 4 31.03 13.01 13.26
C PHE A 4 29.63 13.66 13.29
N ASN A 5 29.60 14.99 13.41
CA ASN A 5 28.36 15.76 13.41
C ASN A 5 27.68 15.76 12.03
N GLU A 6 28.46 15.81 10.95
CA GLU A 6 27.94 15.69 9.58
C GLU A 6 27.42 14.29 9.26
N GLN A 7 28.13 13.24 9.68
CA GLN A 7 27.68 11.85 9.48
C GLN A 7 26.39 11.57 10.25
N PHE A 8 26.28 12.06 11.49
CA PHE A 8 25.06 11.95 12.28
C PHE A 8 23.91 12.72 11.64
N ALA A 9 24.12 13.98 11.25
CA ALA A 9 23.11 14.79 10.58
C ALA A 9 22.64 14.18 9.25
N ALA A 10 23.56 13.61 8.46
CA ALA A 10 23.23 12.91 7.22
C ALA A 10 22.43 11.63 7.47
N ALA A 11 22.79 10.84 8.49
CA ALA A 11 22.05 9.65 8.90
C ALA A 11 20.64 10.01 9.39
N SER A 12 20.50 11.07 10.19
CA SER A 12 19.20 11.57 10.65
C SER A 12 18.31 12.04 9.50
N ARG A 13 18.87 12.71 8.48
CA ARG A 13 18.13 13.07 7.26
C ARG A 13 17.69 11.84 6.49
N GLN A 14 18.60 10.91 6.23
CA GLN A 14 18.29 9.66 5.50
C GLN A 14 17.19 8.85 6.22
N PHE A 15 17.22 8.82 7.56
CA PHE A 15 16.16 8.20 8.36
C PHE A 15 14.83 8.96 8.23
N ALA A 16 14.83 10.29 8.34
CA ALA A 16 13.63 11.11 8.19
C ALA A 16 13.00 10.97 6.79
N ASP A 17 13.82 10.95 5.74
CA ASP A 17 13.36 10.76 4.36
C ASP A 17 12.74 9.37 4.16
N THR A 18 13.37 8.33 4.73
CA THR A 18 12.84 6.97 4.69
C THR A 18 11.51 6.86 5.45
N ALA A 19 11.44 7.44 6.65
CA ALA A 19 10.21 7.44 7.44
C ALA A 19 9.07 8.18 6.72
N ALA A 20 9.38 9.31 6.08
CA ALA A 20 8.43 10.04 5.25
C ALA A 20 7.94 9.21 4.05
N GLN A 21 8.84 8.48 3.39
CA GLN A 21 8.49 7.60 2.27
C GLN A 21 7.58 6.44 2.70
N ILE A 22 7.88 5.80 3.83
CA ILE A 22 7.04 4.74 4.41
C ILE A 22 5.65 5.30 4.79
N ASN A 23 5.61 6.44 5.47
CA ASN A 23 4.35 7.10 5.83
C ASN A 23 3.50 7.43 4.59
N ARG A 24 4.15 7.90 3.51
CA ARG A 24 3.46 8.16 2.25
C ARG A 24 2.85 6.90 1.64
N ILE A 25 3.60 5.79 1.57
CA ILE A 25 3.08 4.50 1.06
C ILE A 25 1.90 4.03 1.90
N ALA A 26 1.98 4.15 3.22
CA ALA A 26 0.90 3.77 4.13
C ALA A 26 -0.36 4.63 3.89
N LEU A 27 -0.20 5.96 3.75
CA LEU A 27 -1.32 6.87 3.46
C LEU A 27 -1.93 6.63 2.08
N GLU A 28 -1.11 6.41 1.05
CA GLU A 28 -1.57 6.09 -0.31
C GLU A 28 -2.35 4.77 -0.34
N ASN A 29 -1.87 3.74 0.39
CA ASN A 29 -2.57 2.48 0.53
C ASN A 29 -3.91 2.67 1.26
N ALA A 30 -3.92 3.38 2.39
CA ALA A 30 -5.14 3.66 3.14
C ALA A 30 -6.17 4.41 2.27
N GLN A 31 -5.75 5.46 1.56
CA GLN A 31 -6.62 6.20 0.64
C GLN A 31 -7.21 5.29 -0.44
N ALA A 32 -6.40 4.41 -1.03
CA ALA A 32 -6.87 3.48 -2.05
C ALA A 32 -7.89 2.48 -1.48
N VAL A 33 -7.65 1.93 -0.29
CA VAL A 33 -8.58 1.02 0.38
C VAL A 33 -9.90 1.73 0.73
N PHE A 34 -9.84 2.94 1.28
CA PHE A 34 -11.03 3.75 1.55
C PHE A 34 -11.79 4.11 0.27
N GLY A 35 -11.09 4.46 -0.81
CA GLY A 35 -11.70 4.72 -2.12
C GLY A 35 -12.45 3.51 -2.68
N LEU A 36 -11.87 2.32 -2.58
CA LEU A 36 -12.51 1.06 -2.99
C LEU A 36 -13.77 0.77 -2.16
N GLN A 37 -13.72 0.96 -0.84
CA GLN A 37 -14.88 0.77 0.04
C GLN A 37 -16.00 1.77 -0.25
N LEU A 38 -15.65 3.04 -0.49
CA LEU A 38 -16.63 4.08 -0.84
C LEU A 38 -17.29 3.82 -2.20
N GLY A 39 -16.50 3.46 -3.22
CA GLY A 39 -17.04 3.11 -4.54
C GLY A 39 -18.00 1.92 -4.46
N ALA A 40 -17.61 0.88 -3.70
CA ALA A 40 -18.47 -0.27 -3.46
C ALA A 40 -19.78 0.13 -2.75
N ILE A 41 -19.76 1.05 -1.79
CA ILE A 41 -20.98 1.54 -1.13
C ILE A 41 -21.86 2.32 -2.11
N GLN A 42 -21.28 3.21 -2.92
CA GLN A 42 -22.02 4.03 -3.89
C GLN A 42 -22.77 3.17 -4.91
N GLU A 43 -22.08 2.20 -5.52
CA GLU A 43 -22.69 1.31 -6.52
C GLU A 43 -23.75 0.38 -5.91
N ARG A 44 -23.51 -0.10 -4.68
CA ARG A 44 -24.49 -0.93 -3.95
C ARG A 44 -25.73 -0.14 -3.57
N ALA A 45 -25.57 1.11 -3.16
CA ALA A 45 -26.67 1.97 -2.79
C ALA A 45 -27.61 2.19 -3.97
N GLU A 46 -27.09 2.52 -5.15
CA GLU A 46 -27.92 2.77 -6.34
C GLU A 46 -28.79 1.56 -6.73
N ALA A 47 -28.18 0.38 -6.89
CA ALA A 47 -28.90 -0.84 -7.25
C ALA A 47 -29.90 -1.29 -6.15
N THR A 48 -29.53 -1.13 -4.89
CA THR A 48 -30.40 -1.48 -3.75
C THR A 48 -31.58 -0.50 -3.63
N PHE A 49 -31.35 0.80 -3.81
CA PHE A 49 -32.42 1.80 -3.82
C PHE A 49 -33.37 1.62 -5.00
N ALA A 50 -32.85 1.28 -6.18
CA ALA A 50 -33.68 0.94 -7.34
C ALA A 50 -34.58 -0.27 -7.06
N PHE A 51 -34.03 -1.34 -6.48
CA PHE A 51 -34.80 -2.53 -6.08
C PHE A 51 -35.87 -2.21 -5.03
N PHE A 52 -35.54 -1.47 -3.97
CA PHE A 52 -36.53 -1.07 -2.97
C PHE A 52 -37.59 -0.13 -3.54
N GLY A 53 -37.22 0.73 -4.49
CA GLY A 53 -38.15 1.60 -5.21
C GLY A 53 -39.15 0.81 -6.05
N GLU A 54 -38.70 -0.22 -6.77
CA GLU A 54 -39.59 -1.14 -7.48
C GLU A 54 -40.43 -1.99 -6.51
N ALA A 55 -39.83 -2.48 -5.42
CA ALA A 55 -40.52 -3.28 -4.42
C ALA A 55 -41.63 -2.51 -3.70
N ALA A 56 -41.43 -1.22 -3.42
CA ALA A 56 -42.46 -0.35 -2.84
C ALA A 56 -43.67 -0.11 -3.77
N GLN A 57 -43.47 -0.32 -5.08
CA GLN A 57 -44.52 -0.16 -6.09
C GLN A 57 -45.24 -1.48 -6.41
N ALA A 58 -44.70 -2.63 -5.99
CA ALA A 58 -45.31 -3.94 -6.20
C ALA A 58 -46.57 -4.09 -5.34
N ARG A 59 -47.73 -4.25 -5.98
CA ARG A 59 -49.03 -4.42 -5.32
C ARG A 59 -49.71 -5.75 -5.62
N ASP A 60 -49.14 -6.56 -6.51
CA ASP A 60 -49.72 -7.82 -6.95
C ASP A 60 -48.69 -8.97 -7.00
N PRO A 61 -49.15 -10.24 -7.02
CA PRO A 61 -48.27 -11.40 -7.06
C PRO A 61 -47.40 -11.51 -8.32
N GLU A 62 -47.77 -10.85 -9.42
CA GLU A 62 -46.96 -10.85 -10.65
C GLU A 62 -45.74 -9.93 -10.52
N ALA A 63 -45.91 -8.77 -9.88
CA ALA A 63 -44.80 -7.88 -9.52
C ALA A 63 -43.81 -8.57 -8.57
N PHE A 64 -44.28 -9.41 -7.64
CA PHE A 64 -43.38 -10.19 -6.78
C PHE A 64 -42.58 -11.26 -7.54
N LYS A 65 -43.16 -11.88 -8.58
CA LYS A 65 -42.45 -12.86 -9.43
C LYS A 65 -41.32 -12.23 -10.24
N THR A 66 -41.38 -10.94 -10.55
CA THR A 66 -40.31 -10.21 -11.25
C THR A 66 -39.26 -9.64 -10.29
N LEU A 67 -39.62 -9.39 -9.03
CA LEU A 67 -38.69 -8.91 -8.00
C LEU A 67 -37.78 -10.01 -7.44
N LEU A 68 -38.29 -11.24 -7.26
CA LEU A 68 -37.50 -12.33 -6.67
C LEU A 68 -36.21 -12.62 -7.45
N PRO A 69 -36.25 -12.76 -8.80
CA PRO A 69 -35.04 -12.97 -9.60
C PRO A 69 -34.08 -11.78 -9.51
N LYS A 70 -34.61 -10.54 -9.53
CA LYS A 70 -33.80 -9.32 -9.38
C LYS A 70 -33.10 -9.27 -8.02
N GLY A 71 -33.79 -9.63 -6.94
CA GLY A 71 -33.20 -9.69 -5.59
C GLY A 71 -32.07 -10.71 -5.48
N VAL A 72 -32.25 -11.90 -6.08
CA VAL A 72 -31.20 -12.93 -6.16
C VAL A 72 -30.01 -12.43 -6.99
N GLN A 73 -30.26 -11.76 -8.11
CA GLN A 73 -29.23 -11.18 -8.96
C GLN A 73 -28.44 -10.10 -8.20
N ILE A 74 -29.11 -9.17 -7.53
CA ILE A 74 -28.46 -8.14 -6.71
C ILE A 74 -27.63 -8.77 -5.58
N ALA A 75 -28.14 -9.80 -4.92
CA ALA A 75 -27.40 -10.52 -3.89
C ALA A 75 -26.12 -11.16 -4.46
N ARG A 76 -26.22 -11.80 -5.63
CA ARG A 76 -25.06 -12.40 -6.32
C ARG A 76 -24.03 -11.34 -6.72
N GLU A 77 -24.48 -10.27 -7.37
CA GLU A 77 -23.61 -9.16 -7.80
C GLU A 77 -22.91 -8.50 -6.59
N ASN A 78 -23.61 -8.36 -5.46
CA ASN A 78 -23.03 -7.87 -4.21
C ASN A 78 -21.91 -8.79 -3.68
N VAL A 79 -22.10 -10.12 -3.75
CA VAL A 79 -21.09 -11.09 -3.30
C VAL A 79 -19.87 -11.07 -4.24
N GLU A 80 -20.08 -11.12 -5.55
CA GLU A 80 -19.00 -11.06 -6.55
C GLU A 80 -18.19 -9.77 -6.38
N ARG A 81 -18.85 -8.62 -6.19
CA ARG A 81 -18.19 -7.35 -5.96
C ARG A 81 -17.48 -7.28 -4.61
N ALA A 82 -18.04 -7.84 -3.55
CA ALA A 82 -17.37 -7.92 -2.24
C ALA A 82 -16.08 -8.75 -2.30
N VAL A 83 -16.11 -9.88 -3.02
CA VAL A 83 -14.92 -10.70 -3.25
C VAL A 83 -13.87 -9.93 -4.05
N ALA A 84 -14.27 -9.26 -5.14
CA ALA A 84 -13.37 -8.46 -5.96
C ALA A 84 -12.71 -7.31 -5.15
N VAL A 85 -13.49 -6.55 -4.39
CA VAL A 85 -12.97 -5.50 -3.50
C VAL A 85 -12.02 -6.08 -2.45
N GLY A 86 -12.35 -7.25 -1.89
CA GLY A 86 -11.48 -7.95 -0.96
C GLY A 86 -10.12 -8.32 -1.59
N GLN A 87 -10.14 -8.83 -2.82
CA GLN A 87 -8.93 -9.14 -3.58
C GLN A 87 -8.10 -7.89 -3.89
N ASP A 88 -8.75 -6.79 -4.26
CA ASP A 88 -8.07 -5.52 -4.54
C ASP A 88 -7.43 -4.91 -3.29
N VAL A 89 -8.14 -4.90 -2.16
CA VAL A 89 -7.61 -4.46 -0.87
C VAL A 89 -6.42 -5.31 -0.47
N TYR A 90 -6.55 -6.64 -0.54
CA TYR A 90 -5.46 -7.56 -0.20
C TYR A 90 -4.23 -7.36 -1.10
N GLY A 91 -4.43 -7.32 -2.41
CA GLY A 91 -3.35 -7.12 -3.39
C GLY A 91 -2.65 -5.77 -3.24
N ARG A 92 -3.39 -4.69 -2.96
CA ARG A 92 -2.81 -3.36 -2.69
C ARG A 92 -2.01 -3.34 -1.39
N THR A 93 -2.51 -3.98 -0.33
CA THR A 93 -1.80 -4.09 0.95
C THR A 93 -0.53 -4.92 0.82
N LEU A 94 -0.57 -6.03 0.07
CA LEU A 94 0.64 -6.79 -0.26
C LEU A 94 1.68 -5.92 -0.98
N LYS A 95 1.29 -5.20 -2.04
CA LYS A 95 2.20 -4.30 -2.75
C LYS A 95 2.78 -3.20 -1.88
N ALA A 96 1.98 -2.63 -0.97
CA ALA A 96 2.46 -1.63 -0.02
C ALA A 96 3.54 -2.22 0.92
N ASN A 97 3.32 -3.44 1.44
CA ASN A 97 4.30 -4.15 2.25
C ASN A 97 5.57 -4.51 1.47
N GLU A 98 5.43 -4.95 0.22
CA GLU A 98 6.57 -5.19 -0.68
C GLU A 98 7.39 -3.93 -0.91
N ALA A 99 6.74 -2.78 -1.16
CA ALA A 99 7.43 -1.50 -1.33
C ALA A 99 8.18 -1.07 -0.05
N ILE A 100 7.56 -1.22 1.12
CA ILE A 100 8.23 -0.97 2.41
C ILE A 100 9.42 -1.93 2.60
N GLY A 101 9.27 -3.20 2.24
CA GLY A 101 10.34 -4.20 2.29
C GLY A 101 11.51 -3.85 1.35
N GLN A 102 11.23 -3.35 0.15
CA GLN A 102 12.24 -2.88 -0.79
C GLN A 102 13.02 -1.67 -0.23
N ILE A 103 12.34 -0.75 0.45
CA ILE A 103 12.99 0.38 1.14
C ILE A 103 13.95 -0.14 2.22
N ALA A 104 13.51 -1.10 3.04
CA ALA A 104 14.35 -1.71 4.07
C ALA A 104 15.57 -2.43 3.46
N LYS A 105 15.39 -3.17 2.36
CA LYS A 105 16.47 -3.83 1.62
C LYS A 105 17.48 -2.81 1.06
N SER A 106 17.01 -1.73 0.45
CA SER A 106 17.86 -0.66 -0.09
C SER A 106 18.70 0.02 1.00
N GLN A 107 18.14 0.19 2.20
CA GLN A 107 18.91 0.69 3.35
C GLN A 107 20.03 -0.27 3.76
N LEU A 108 19.76 -1.57 3.84
CA LEU A 108 20.78 -2.58 4.14
C LEU A 108 21.89 -2.61 3.08
N GLU A 109 21.53 -2.56 1.80
CA GLU A 109 22.49 -2.50 0.69
C GLU A 109 23.37 -1.24 0.76
N THR A 110 22.77 -0.10 1.09
CA THR A 110 23.50 1.16 1.27
C THR A 110 24.50 1.09 2.43
N VAL A 111 24.14 0.47 3.55
CA VAL A 111 25.03 0.27 4.70
C VAL A 111 26.14 -0.73 4.36
N ALA A 112 25.83 -1.81 3.68
CA ALA A 112 26.81 -2.80 3.23
C ALA A 112 27.84 -2.16 2.28
N ALA A 113 27.37 -1.37 1.30
CA ALA A 113 28.24 -0.65 0.36
C ALA A 113 29.13 0.39 1.07
N LYS A 114 28.59 1.16 2.02
CA LYS A 114 29.38 2.11 2.82
C LYS A 114 30.46 1.40 3.66
N THR A 115 30.15 0.22 4.20
CA THR A 115 31.11 -0.59 4.97
C THR A 115 32.22 -1.11 4.08
N GLN A 116 31.89 -1.65 2.90
CA GLN A 116 32.88 -2.11 1.92
C GLN A 116 33.82 -0.97 1.48
N ALA A 117 33.26 0.18 1.12
CA ALA A 117 34.04 1.35 0.73
C ALA A 117 34.99 1.83 1.85
N SER A 118 34.54 1.79 3.11
CA SER A 118 35.37 2.15 4.26
C SER A 118 36.52 1.16 4.49
N VAL A 119 36.29 -0.14 4.24
CA VAL A 119 37.31 -1.19 4.35
C VAL A 119 38.35 -1.06 3.23
N GLU A 120 37.92 -0.79 2.00
CA GLU A 120 38.83 -0.51 0.87
C GLU A 120 39.67 0.74 1.14
N GLU A 121 39.06 1.83 1.60
CA GLU A 121 39.78 3.07 1.92
C GLU A 121 40.81 2.86 3.04
N ALA A 122 40.47 2.05 4.06
CA ALA A 122 41.39 1.68 5.12
C ALA A 122 42.55 0.80 4.62
N ALA A 123 42.26 -0.20 3.77
CA ALA A 123 43.26 -1.06 3.16
C ALA A 123 44.25 -0.26 2.30
N ASP A 124 43.76 0.66 1.47
CA ASP A 124 44.58 1.55 0.65
C ASP A 124 45.49 2.45 1.49
N LYS A 125 44.98 2.98 2.61
CA LYS A 125 45.80 3.78 3.56
C LYS A 125 46.90 2.93 4.19
N VAL A 126 46.62 1.69 4.57
CA VAL A 126 47.62 0.75 5.11
C VAL A 126 48.68 0.42 4.06
N VAL A 127 48.28 0.15 2.82
CA VAL A 127 49.20 -0.14 1.71
C VAL A 127 50.09 1.07 1.41
N LYS A 128 49.53 2.29 1.38
CA LYS A 128 50.32 3.52 1.17
C LYS A 128 51.30 3.78 2.32
N ALA A 129 50.88 3.57 3.57
CA ALA A 129 51.74 3.71 4.74
C ALA A 129 52.88 2.68 4.77
N ALA A 130 52.62 1.46 4.30
CA ALA A 130 53.64 0.41 4.17
C ALA A 130 54.65 0.69 3.05
N LYS A 131 54.26 1.38 1.98
CA LYS A 131 55.16 1.80 0.88
C LYS A 131 55.97 3.07 1.18
N ALA A 132 55.57 3.84 2.20
CA ALA A 132 56.26 5.06 2.63
C ALA A 132 57.32 4.81 3.71
N LYS A 133 57.51 3.55 4.12
CA LYS A 133 58.56 3.06 5.02
C LYS A 133 59.63 2.33 4.22
#